data_AF-A0A966R7L0-F1
#
_entry.id   AF-A0A966R7L0-F1
#
_cell.length_a   1.000
_cell.length_b   1.000
_cell.length_c   1.000
_cell.angle_alpha   90.00
_cell.angle_beta   90.00
_cell.angle_gamma   90.00
#
_symmetry.space_group_name_H-M   'P 1'
#
loop_
_entity.id
_entity.type
_entity.pdbx_description
1 polymer ?
#
loop_
_entity_poly.entity_id
_entity_poly.type
_entity_poly.pdbx_seq_one_letter_code
_entity_poly.pdbx_strand_id
1 'polypeptide(L)'
;MKKTRDGWPAGVPFEPAIVHPVEAVGGSDWYVLDQHYVPGERPSWAFSEHDEYLRIPLFSYDLHPKADLAMAFMLQMGIACAGYLPGPVKHFFIATGNPVELLYDEDTGQHSGLRYWFGFAVKLL
;
A
#
# COMPACT_ATOMS: atom_id res chain seq x y z
N MET A 1 -15.28 17.42 -9.17
CA MET A 1 -15.09 15.96 -9.34
C MET A 1 -16.15 15.23 -8.51
N LYS A 2 -16.62 14.04 -8.91
CA LYS A 2 -17.49 13.23 -8.04
C LYS A 2 -16.66 12.72 -6.86
N LYS A 3 -17.23 12.70 -5.66
CA LYS A 3 -16.57 12.11 -4.48
C LYS A 3 -16.27 10.64 -4.74
N THR A 4 -15.21 10.11 -4.14
CA THR A 4 -14.79 8.70 -4.32
C THR A 4 -15.91 7.71 -4.03
N ARG A 5 -16.81 8.02 -3.08
CA ARG A 5 -18.02 7.24 -2.77
C ARG A 5 -19.07 7.27 -3.88
N ASP A 6 -19.28 8.42 -4.52
CA ASP A 6 -20.31 8.62 -5.54
C ASP A 6 -19.93 8.05 -6.91
N GLY A 7 -18.63 7.75 -7.11
CA GLY A 7 -18.10 7.06 -8.28
C GLY A 7 -18.09 5.54 -8.15
N TRP A 8 -18.51 4.98 -7.01
CA TRP A 8 -18.34 3.56 -6.71
C TRP A 8 -19.51 2.68 -7.21
N PRO A 9 -19.23 1.55 -7.88
CA PRO A 9 -20.27 0.57 -8.20
C PRO A 9 -20.80 -0.09 -6.91
N ALA A 10 -22.09 0.10 -6.62
CA ALA A 10 -22.73 -0.53 -5.47
C ALA A 10 -22.51 -2.06 -5.47
N GLY A 11 -22.07 -2.61 -4.34
CA GLY A 11 -21.92 -4.06 -4.14
C GLY A 11 -20.63 -4.68 -4.66
N VAL A 12 -19.67 -3.89 -5.17
CA VAL A 12 -18.34 -4.41 -5.51
C VAL A 12 -17.40 -4.22 -4.31
N PRO A 13 -16.96 -5.30 -3.62
CA PRO A 13 -15.91 -5.20 -2.62
C PRO A 13 -14.61 -4.81 -3.33
N PHE A 14 -13.87 -3.88 -2.72
CA PHE A 14 -12.57 -3.52 -3.24
C PHE A 14 -11.53 -4.47 -2.70
N GLU A 15 -11.16 -5.46 -3.51
CA GLU A 15 -10.00 -6.27 -3.20
C GLU A 15 -9.03 -6.29 -4.38
N PRO A 16 -7.72 -6.11 -4.11
CA PRO A 16 -7.09 -5.92 -2.81
C PRO A 16 -6.79 -4.42 -2.59
N ALA A 17 -7.73 -3.61 -2.10
CA ALA A 17 -7.38 -2.30 -1.54
C ALA A 17 -8.06 -2.12 -0.19
N ILE A 18 -7.36 -1.49 0.73
CA ILE A 18 -7.94 -1.16 2.02
C ILE A 18 -8.52 0.24 1.96
N VAL A 19 -9.73 0.37 2.50
CA VAL A 19 -10.40 1.64 2.72
C VAL A 19 -10.13 2.05 4.17
N HIS A 20 -9.37 3.12 4.35
CA HIS A 20 -9.05 3.67 5.67
C HIS A 20 -9.89 4.93 5.91
N PRO A 21 -10.66 5.02 7.02
CA PRO A 21 -11.36 6.24 7.37
C PRO A 21 -10.34 7.34 7.69
N VAL A 22 -10.60 8.55 7.20
CA VAL A 22 -9.79 9.73 7.55
C VAL A 22 -10.64 10.60 8.47
N GLU A 23 -10.13 10.99 9.64
CA GLU A 23 -10.80 12.04 10.42
C GLU A 23 -10.89 13.28 9.54
N ALA A 24 -12.12 13.76 9.30
CA ALA A 24 -12.44 14.86 8.39
C ALA A 24 -11.86 16.18 8.92
N VAL A 25 -10.55 16.34 8.82
CA VAL A 25 -9.83 17.56 9.24
C VAL A 25 -9.16 18.15 8.01
N GLY A 26 -9.99 18.69 7.12
CA GLY A 26 -9.58 19.39 5.90
C GLY A 26 -9.02 18.45 4.82
N GLY A 27 -9.36 18.73 3.56
CA GLY A 27 -8.81 18.03 2.39
C GLY A 27 -7.32 17.78 2.59
N SER A 28 -6.98 16.51 2.76
CA SER A 28 -5.63 16.09 3.10
C SER A 28 -4.99 15.59 1.83
N ASP A 29 -3.93 16.25 1.40
CA ASP A 29 -3.11 15.87 0.26
C ASP A 29 -2.41 14.54 0.55
N TRP A 30 -3.09 13.44 0.21
CA TRP A 30 -2.55 12.09 0.28
C TRP A 30 -2.00 11.69 -1.07
N TYR A 31 -0.81 11.11 -1.04
CA TYR A 31 -0.18 10.41 -2.15
C TYR A 31 -0.38 8.91 -1.90
N VAL A 32 -1.02 8.24 -2.83
CA VAL A 32 -1.29 6.80 -2.76
C VAL A 32 -0.51 6.10 -3.85
N LEU A 33 0.20 5.02 -3.49
CA LEU A 33 0.92 4.21 -4.47
C LEU A 33 -0.12 3.56 -5.40
N ASP A 34 -0.08 3.89 -6.69
CA ASP A 34 -1.09 3.45 -7.67
C ASP A 34 -0.62 2.33 -8.59
N GLN A 35 0.66 1.96 -8.50
CA GLN A 35 1.28 0.87 -9.24
C GLN A 35 2.20 0.04 -8.35
N HIS A 36 2.48 -1.19 -8.77
CA HIS A 36 3.45 -2.06 -8.09
C HIS A 36 4.81 -1.36 -8.00
N TYR A 37 5.39 -1.29 -6.81
CA TYR A 37 6.69 -0.67 -6.62
C TYR A 37 7.82 -1.70 -6.74
N VAL A 38 8.71 -1.47 -7.70
CA VAL A 38 9.92 -2.25 -7.87
C VAL A 38 11.11 -1.50 -7.26
N PRO A 39 11.87 -2.10 -6.32
CA PRO A 39 13.05 -1.46 -5.74
C PRO A 39 14.05 -1.00 -6.80
N GLY A 40 14.45 0.27 -6.72
CA GLY A 40 15.37 0.90 -7.68
C GLY A 40 14.69 1.71 -8.78
N GLU A 41 13.36 1.58 -8.91
CA GLU A 41 12.57 2.40 -9.83
C GLU A 41 11.93 3.58 -9.10
N ARG A 42 11.47 4.57 -9.87
CA ARG A 42 10.72 5.70 -9.31
C ARG A 42 9.26 5.26 -9.09
N PRO A 43 8.70 5.38 -7.88
CA PRO A 43 7.30 5.05 -7.64
C PRO A 43 6.35 5.98 -8.39
N SER A 44 5.23 5.42 -8.84
CA SER A 44 4.09 6.19 -9.33
C SER A 44 3.13 6.48 -8.18
N TRP A 45 2.71 7.74 -8.08
CA TRP A 45 1.82 8.22 -7.02
C TRP A 45 0.56 8.81 -7.64
N ALA A 46 -0.59 8.29 -7.25
CA ALA A 46 -1.85 8.97 -7.46
C ALA A 46 -2.04 10.03 -6.38
N PHE A 47 -2.36 11.25 -6.82
CA PHE A 47 -2.76 12.35 -5.96
C PHE A 47 -4.27 12.53 -6.10
N SER A 48 -5.02 12.46 -5.01
CA SER A 48 -6.42 12.85 -5.02
C SER A 48 -6.83 13.50 -3.70
N GLU A 49 -7.77 14.45 -3.77
CA GLU A 49 -8.44 14.95 -2.58
C GLU A 49 -9.31 13.81 -2.02
N HIS A 50 -8.83 13.23 -0.91
CA HIS A 50 -9.57 12.19 -0.19
C HIS A 50 -10.41 12.85 0.91
N ASP A 51 -11.74 12.76 0.80
CA ASP A 51 -12.68 13.45 1.69
C ASP A 51 -12.93 12.68 3.00
N GLU A 52 -13.59 11.52 2.90
CA GLU A 52 -14.03 10.70 4.04
C GLU A 52 -13.16 9.44 4.20
N TYR A 53 -12.58 8.96 3.09
CA TYR A 53 -11.86 7.70 3.03
C TYR A 53 -10.67 7.77 2.09
N LEU A 54 -9.58 7.12 2.53
CA LEU A 54 -8.40 6.85 1.73
C LEU A 54 -8.47 5.43 1.20
N ARG A 55 -8.28 5.26 -0.12
CA ARG A 55 -8.22 3.94 -0.76
C ARG A 55 -6.76 3.63 -1.09
N ILE A 56 -6.26 2.50 -0.60
CA ILE A 56 -4.85 2.12 -0.74
C ILE A 56 -4.77 0.80 -1.50
N PRO A 57 -4.44 0.83 -2.81
CA PRO A 57 -4.18 -0.37 -3.59
C PRO A 57 -3.11 -1.22 -2.91
N LEU A 58 -3.36 -2.52 -2.81
CA LEU A 58 -2.40 -3.48 -2.32
C LEU A 58 -1.80 -4.22 -3.52
N PHE A 59 -0.51 -4.44 -3.44
CA PHE A 59 0.25 -5.19 -4.43
C PHE A 59 0.89 -6.39 -3.76
N SER A 60 1.06 -7.48 -4.51
CA SER A 60 1.70 -8.69 -4.00
C SER A 60 3.22 -8.55 -3.99
N TYR A 61 3.84 -9.02 -2.93
CA TYR A 61 5.28 -9.10 -2.77
C TYR A 61 5.66 -10.42 -2.13
N ASP A 62 6.62 -11.08 -2.74
CA ASP A 62 7.17 -12.34 -2.25
C ASP A 62 8.33 -12.00 -1.31
N LEU A 63 8.10 -12.20 -0.01
CA LEU A 63 8.97 -11.79 1.08
C LEU A 63 9.63 -12.98 1.77
N HIS A 64 10.67 -12.69 2.55
CA HIS A 64 11.36 -13.68 3.37
C HIS A 64 10.37 -14.39 4.32
N PRO A 65 10.51 -15.71 4.54
CA PRO A 65 9.60 -16.48 5.40
C PRO A 65 9.64 -16.13 6.90
N LYS A 66 10.51 -15.18 7.31
CA LYS A 66 10.66 -14.75 8.70
C LYS A 66 9.94 -13.41 8.84
N ALA A 67 8.92 -13.36 9.70
CA ALA A 67 8.04 -12.20 9.86
C ALA A 67 8.82 -10.90 10.14
N ASP A 68 9.85 -10.94 10.98
CA ASP A 68 10.67 -9.75 11.29
C ASP A 68 11.39 -9.20 10.07
N LEU A 69 11.93 -10.08 9.22
CA LEU A 69 12.61 -9.69 7.98
C LEU A 69 11.61 -9.17 6.94
N ALA A 70 10.45 -9.79 6.83
CA ALA A 70 9.37 -9.31 5.97
C ALA A 70 8.88 -7.91 6.39
N MET A 71 8.69 -7.70 7.69
CA MET A 71 8.27 -6.40 8.24
C MET A 71 9.34 -5.32 8.06
N ALA A 72 10.62 -5.66 8.30
CA ALA A 72 11.72 -4.74 8.05
C ALA A 72 11.79 -4.33 6.56
N PHE A 73 11.58 -5.29 5.65
CA PHE A 73 11.56 -5.04 4.21
C PHE A 73 10.38 -4.14 3.79
N MET A 74 9.16 -4.39 4.28
CA MET A 74 7.98 -3.55 4.03
C MET A 74 8.21 -2.11 4.47
N LEU A 75 8.82 -1.91 5.65
CA LEU A 75 9.15 -0.58 6.16
C LEU A 75 10.20 0.12 5.28
N GLN A 76 11.27 -0.59 4.92
CA GLN A 76 12.34 -0.04 4.06
C GLN A 76 11.80 0.37 2.69
N MET A 77 10.97 -0.48 2.06
CA MET A 77 10.28 -0.13 0.82
C MET A 77 9.44 1.12 0.98
N GLY A 78 8.64 1.20 2.04
CA GLY A 78 7.79 2.35 2.28
C GLY A 78 8.57 3.66 2.40
N ILE A 79 9.65 3.65 3.17
CA ILE A 79 10.57 4.80 3.32
C ILE A 79 11.19 5.17 1.97
N ALA A 80 11.65 4.18 1.20
CA ALA A 80 12.22 4.40 -0.13
C ALA A 80 11.21 5.08 -1.07
N CYS A 81 9.95 4.62 -1.07
CA CYS A 81 8.88 5.23 -1.85
C CYS A 81 8.65 6.69 -1.44
N ALA A 82 8.60 6.97 -0.12
CA ALA A 82 8.35 8.30 0.40
C ALA A 82 9.45 9.32 0.06
N GLY A 83 10.69 8.86 -0.11
CA GLY A 83 11.83 9.70 -0.51
C GLY A 83 11.69 10.36 -1.90
N TYR A 84 10.75 9.91 -2.74
CA TYR A 84 10.48 10.49 -4.06
C TYR A 84 9.41 11.60 -4.05
N LEU A 85 8.83 11.92 -2.90
CA LEU A 85 7.79 12.94 -2.77
C LEU A 85 8.40 14.34 -2.56
N PRO A 86 7.73 15.42 -3.02
CA PRO A 86 8.32 16.75 -3.11
C PRO A 86 8.42 17.51 -1.78
N GLY A 87 8.03 16.91 -0.65
CA GLY A 87 7.92 17.60 0.62
C GLY A 87 8.16 16.70 1.83
N PRO A 88 8.28 17.29 3.02
CA PRO A 88 8.44 16.54 4.25
C PRO A 88 7.20 15.69 4.55
N VAL A 89 7.43 14.46 4.98
CA VAL A 89 6.38 13.50 5.32
C VAL A 89 5.82 13.79 6.71
N LYS A 90 4.49 13.95 6.80
CA LYS A 90 3.76 14.09 8.07
C LYS A 90 3.27 12.75 8.59
N HIS A 91 2.67 11.94 7.72
CA HIS A 91 2.19 10.60 8.04
C HIS A 91 2.60 9.61 6.95
N PHE A 92 3.03 8.43 7.39
CA PHE A 92 3.30 7.29 6.53
C PHE A 92 2.39 6.14 6.95
N PHE A 93 1.59 5.63 6.02
CA PHE A 93 0.64 4.56 6.28
C PHE A 93 0.97 3.34 5.41
N ILE A 94 1.07 2.18 6.05
CA ILE A 94 1.22 0.87 5.39
C ILE A 94 -0.07 0.11 5.59
N ALA A 95 -0.72 -0.24 4.48
CA ALA A 95 -1.91 -1.09 4.47
C ALA A 95 -1.49 -2.54 4.17
N THR A 96 -1.94 -3.51 4.96
CA THR A 96 -1.69 -4.94 4.72
C THR A 96 -3.00 -5.70 4.56
N GLY A 97 -3.12 -6.50 3.51
CA GLY A 97 -4.29 -7.32 3.21
C GLY A 97 -4.09 -8.79 3.54
N ASN A 98 -5.21 -9.52 3.62
CA ASN A 98 -5.26 -10.97 3.63
C ASN A 98 -5.60 -11.48 2.21
N PRO A 99 -5.18 -12.70 1.84
CA PRO A 99 -4.39 -13.65 2.62
C PRO A 99 -2.88 -13.39 2.57
N VAL A 100 -2.14 -13.93 3.54
CA VAL A 100 -0.69 -14.16 3.41
C VAL A 100 -0.50 -15.61 2.95
N GLU A 101 0.16 -15.82 1.81
CA GLU A 101 0.35 -17.17 1.24
C GLU A 101 1.75 -17.70 1.57
N LEU A 102 1.85 -18.98 1.93
CA LEU A 102 3.14 -19.68 2.04
C LEU A 102 3.60 -20.05 0.62
N LEU A 103 4.84 -19.68 0.29
CA LEU A 103 5.49 -20.04 -0.96
C LEU A 103 6.35 -21.28 -0.71
N TYR A 104 6.30 -22.22 -1.64
CA TYR A 104 7.05 -23.47 -1.59
C TYR A 104 7.98 -23.54 -2.79
N ASP A 105 9.18 -24.08 -2.55
CA ASP A 105 10.09 -24.48 -3.61
C ASP A 105 9.59 -25.80 -4.21
N GLU A 106 9.36 -25.84 -5.52
CA GLU A 106 8.74 -26.98 -6.20
C GLU A 106 9.63 -28.24 -6.20
N ASP A 107 10.95 -28.06 -6.19
CA ASP A 107 11.92 -29.16 -6.26
C ASP A 107 12.13 -29.83 -4.89
N THR A 108 12.11 -29.04 -3.82
CA THR A 108 12.40 -29.51 -2.45
C THR A 108 11.17 -29.66 -1.58
N GLY A 109 10.03 -29.08 -1.98
CA GLY A 109 8.81 -29.00 -1.17
C GLY A 109 8.97 -28.17 0.10
N GLN A 110 10.08 -27.44 0.25
CA GLN A 110 10.35 -26.63 1.44
C GLN A 110 9.74 -25.24 1.31
N HIS A 111 9.40 -24.64 2.45
CA HIS A 111 8.93 -23.27 2.55
C HIS A 111 10.03 -22.29 2.12
N SER A 112 9.81 -21.58 1.03
CA SER A 112 10.77 -20.65 0.41
C SER A 112 10.47 -19.19 0.73
N GLY A 113 9.24 -18.84 1.09
CA GLY A 113 8.84 -17.45 1.34
C GLY A 113 7.38 -17.25 1.71
N LEU A 114 7.01 -15.99 1.90
CA LEU A 114 5.65 -15.56 2.19
C LEU A 114 5.20 -14.52 1.16
N ARG A 115 4.05 -14.71 0.51
CA ARG A 115 3.44 -13.67 -0.31
C ARG A 115 2.57 -12.78 0.56
N TYR A 116 2.95 -11.52 0.65
CA TYR A 116 2.19 -10.47 1.34
C TYR A 116 1.52 -9.54 0.32
N TRP A 117 0.35 -9.03 0.69
CA TRP A 117 -0.32 -7.95 -0.05
C TRP A 117 -0.24 -6.67 0.76
N PHE A 118 0.47 -5.66 0.26
CA PHE A 118 0.54 -4.37 0.93
C PHE A 118 0.60 -3.18 -0.01
N GLY A 119 0.26 -2.02 0.52
CA GLY A 119 0.24 -0.75 -0.19
C GLY A 119 0.60 0.41 0.72
N PHE A 120 0.88 1.56 0.12
CA PHE A 120 1.38 2.73 0.83
C PHE A 120 0.52 3.95 0.56
N ALA A 121 0.36 4.77 1.60
CA ALA A 121 -0.13 6.12 1.47
C ALA A 121 0.67 7.08 2.34
N VAL A 122 0.93 8.27 1.81
CA VAL A 122 1.78 9.27 2.44
C VAL A 122 1.06 10.61 2.46
N LYS A 123 1.06 11.27 3.62
CA LYS A 123 0.60 12.64 3.78
C LYS A 123 1.80 13.54 4.00
N LEU A 124 1.92 14.61 3.23
CA LEU A 124 2.97 15.62 3.42
C LEU A 124 2.54 16.66 4.48
N LEU A 125 3.49 17.46 4.97
CA LEU A 125 3.20 18.56 5.92
C LEU A 125 2.43 19.72 5.27
#